data_AF-A0A7C7QBI4-F1
#
_entry.id   AF-A0A7C7QBI4-F1
#
_cell.length_a   1.000
_cell.length_b   1.000
_cell.length_c   1.000
_cell.angle_alpha   90.00
_cell.angle_beta   90.00
_cell.angle_gamma   90.00
#
_symmetry.space_group_name_H-M   'P 1'
#
loop_
_entity.id
_entity.type
_entity.pdbx_description
1 polymer ?
#
loop_
_entity_poly.entity_id
_entity_poly.type
_entity_poly.pdbx_seq_one_letter_code
_entity_poly.pdbx_strand_id
1 'polypeptide(L)'
;MSIWTRLWFAVLTVTDRLLGTRLVEREMARLQRRIEAYEAQAATIRQQMEEFNRLLQVAQVELCVFYLRQRRILRPETWLRFAPGESADEEKNLDMLIGHLVKHNLAAVRTEAVGEQTYVYHLRPDWAAIVGLLSAWKGYLDPLTLSWLEEMRSNENGEIHY
;
A
#
# COMPACT_ATOMS: atom_id res chain seq x y z
N MET A 1 12.94 -17.15 27.72
CA MET A 1 14.23 -16.98 28.45
C MET A 1 14.48 -18.24 29.26
N SER A 2 15.57 -18.98 29.02
CA SER A 2 15.78 -20.30 29.65
C SER A 2 16.24 -20.18 31.11
N ILE A 3 15.94 -21.19 31.94
CA ILE A 3 16.33 -21.23 33.36
C ILE A 3 17.87 -21.19 33.52
N TRP A 4 18.58 -21.72 32.52
CA TRP A 4 20.03 -21.72 32.44
C TRP A 4 20.65 -20.33 32.33
N THR A 5 20.03 -19.40 31.57
CA THR A 5 20.57 -18.03 31.49
C THR A 5 20.39 -17.30 32.82
N ARG A 6 19.27 -17.50 33.51
CA ARG A 6 19.04 -16.93 34.86
C ARG A 6 20.07 -17.39 35.89
N LEU A 7 20.39 -18.69 35.90
CA LEU A 7 21.37 -19.23 36.84
C LEU A 7 22.78 -18.69 36.57
N TRP A 8 23.16 -18.59 35.30
CA TRP A 8 24.44 -18.01 34.88
C TRP A 8 24.57 -16.54 35.29
N PHE A 9 23.54 -15.73 35.07
CA PHE A 9 23.54 -14.33 35.51
C PHE A 9 23.65 -14.20 37.03
N ALA A 10 22.94 -15.04 37.80
CA ALA A 10 23.00 -15.01 39.26
C ALA A 10 24.40 -15.31 39.79
N VAL A 11 25.06 -16.34 39.25
CA VAL A 11 26.45 -16.67 39.60
C VAL A 11 27.37 -15.51 39.25
N LEU A 12 27.27 -14.95 38.04
CA LEU A 12 28.09 -13.81 37.60
C LEU A 12 27.92 -12.59 38.50
N THR A 13 26.70 -12.32 38.99
CA THR A 13 26.41 -11.17 39.85
C THR A 13 27.07 -11.30 41.23
N VAL A 14 27.15 -12.52 41.78
CA VAL A 14 27.80 -12.79 43.06
C VAL A 14 29.32 -12.66 42.94
N THR A 15 29.92 -13.21 41.88
CA THR A 15 31.37 -13.09 41.65
C THR A 15 31.79 -11.64 41.36
N ASP A 16 31.00 -10.88 40.60
CA ASP A 16 31.33 -9.50 40.25
C ASP A 16 31.34 -8.58 41.49
N ARG A 17 30.39 -8.79 42.41
CA ARG A 17 30.34 -8.08 43.71
C ARG A 17 31.51 -8.43 44.64
N LEU A 18 31.96 -9.69 44.60
CA LEU A 18 33.08 -10.19 45.39
C LEU A 18 34.44 -9.74 44.84
N LEU A 19 34.56 -9.56 43.52
CA LEU A 19 35.79 -9.17 42.84
C LEU A 19 35.89 -7.65 42.59
N GLY A 20 34.84 -6.88 42.89
CA GLY A 20 34.78 -5.43 42.66
C GLY A 20 34.83 -5.03 41.18
N THR A 21 34.69 -6.01 40.30
CA THR A 21 34.60 -5.79 38.87
C THR A 21 33.17 -5.35 38.55
N ARG A 22 32.98 -4.46 37.56
CA ARG A 22 31.64 -4.02 37.10
C ARG A 22 31.26 -4.76 35.82
N LEU A 23 31.54 -6.06 35.74
CA LEU A 23 31.36 -6.85 34.51
C LEU A 23 29.88 -7.04 34.18
N VAL A 24 29.02 -7.26 35.17
CA VAL A 24 27.57 -7.42 34.94
C VAL A 24 26.96 -6.12 34.44
N GLU A 25 27.33 -4.98 35.02
CA GLU A 25 26.88 -3.67 34.55
C GLU A 25 27.36 -3.37 33.13
N ARG A 26 28.60 -3.75 32.79
CA ARG A 26 29.14 -3.60 31.43
C ARG A 26 28.44 -4.50 30.42
N GLU A 27 28.19 -5.76 30.74
CA GLU A 27 27.47 -6.68 29.84
C GLU A 27 26.00 -6.31 29.70
N MET A 28 25.34 -5.84 30.78
CA MET A 28 24.00 -5.26 30.70
C MET A 28 23.98 -4.03 29.79
N ALA A 29 24.90 -3.09 29.98
CA ALA A 29 25.00 -1.91 29.11
C ALA A 29 25.31 -2.30 27.65
N ARG A 30 26.10 -3.36 27.42
CA ARG A 30 26.41 -3.87 26.09
C ARG A 30 25.19 -4.51 25.42
N LEU A 31 24.41 -5.29 26.16
CA LEU A 31 23.17 -5.89 25.68
C LEU A 31 22.11 -4.81 25.42
N GLN A 32 21.99 -3.83 26.31
CA GLN A 32 21.08 -2.70 26.16
C GLN A 32 21.36 -1.93 24.87
N ARG A 33 22.63 -1.56 24.62
CA ARG A 33 23.05 -0.90 23.37
C ARG A 33 22.76 -1.75 22.13
N ARG A 34 22.89 -3.08 22.21
CA ARG A 34 22.54 -3.97 21.10
C ARG A 34 21.04 -3.99 20.84
N ILE A 35 20.22 -4.03 21.90
CA ILE A 35 18.75 -3.96 21.77
C ILE A 35 18.35 -2.62 21.15
N GLU A 36 18.87 -1.51 21.65
CA GLU A 36 18.62 -0.17 21.10
C GLU A 36 19.03 -0.09 19.61
N ALA A 37 20.17 -0.67 19.24
CA ALA A 37 20.61 -0.74 17.85
C ALA A 37 19.66 -1.57 16.97
N TYR A 38 19.17 -2.72 17.47
CA TYR A 38 18.21 -3.55 16.74
C TYR A 38 16.83 -2.87 16.64
N GLU A 39 16.39 -2.16 17.68
CA GLU A 39 15.15 -1.38 17.64
C GLU A 39 15.23 -0.24 16.62
N ALA A 40 16.36 0.46 16.57
CA ALA A 40 16.62 1.49 15.57
C ALA A 40 16.59 0.90 14.15
N GLN A 41 17.27 -0.25 13.92
CA GLN A 41 17.23 -0.95 12.64
C GLN A 41 15.81 -1.39 12.27
N ALA A 42 15.05 -1.94 13.22
CA ALA A 42 13.67 -2.35 12.98
C ALA A 42 12.78 -1.15 12.64
N ALA A 43 12.99 0.00 13.28
CA ALA A 43 12.28 1.24 12.95
C ALA A 43 12.60 1.69 11.52
N THR A 44 13.87 1.67 11.11
CA THR A 44 14.27 1.98 9.73
C THR A 44 13.62 1.02 8.72
N ILE A 45 13.61 -0.28 8.99
CA ILE A 45 12.98 -1.27 8.11
C ILE A 45 11.47 -1.04 7.99
N ARG A 46 10.79 -0.71 9.11
CA ARG A 46 9.35 -0.38 9.08
C ARG A 46 9.07 0.85 8.22
N GLN A 47 9.90 1.89 8.36
CA GLN A 47 9.78 3.09 7.54
C GLN A 47 9.96 2.78 6.05
N GLN A 48 10.96 1.97 5.70
CA GLN A 48 11.17 1.52 4.31
C GLN A 48 9.99 0.70 3.80
N MET A 49 9.42 -0.20 4.62
CA MET A 49 8.22 -0.96 4.26
C MET A 49 7.01 -0.07 4.01
N GLU A 50 6.80 0.96 4.82
CA GLU A 50 5.73 1.94 4.59
C GLU A 50 5.91 2.69 3.28
N GLU A 51 7.13 3.09 2.96
CA GLU A 51 7.45 3.75 1.69
C GLU A 51 7.22 2.82 0.50
N PHE A 52 7.70 1.58 0.56
CA PHE A 52 7.42 0.58 -0.48
C PHE A 52 5.93 0.29 -0.64
N ASN A 53 5.17 0.20 0.45
CA ASN A 53 3.72 0.02 0.40
C ASN A 53 3.02 1.19 -0.29
N ARG A 54 3.48 2.43 -0.06
CA ARG A 54 2.95 3.61 -0.75
C ARG A 54 3.26 3.58 -2.24
N LEU A 55 4.50 3.22 -2.62
CA LEU A 55 4.87 3.08 -4.04
C LEU A 55 4.05 1.99 -4.73
N LEU A 56 3.86 0.83 -4.08
CA LEU A 56 3.00 -0.24 -4.59
C LEU A 56 1.56 0.20 -4.76
N GLN A 57 1.01 0.98 -3.81
CA GLN A 57 -0.32 1.55 -3.93
C GLN A 57 -0.42 2.44 -5.17
N VAL A 58 0.54 3.33 -5.39
CA VAL A 58 0.55 4.22 -6.56
C VAL A 58 0.61 3.42 -7.86
N ALA A 59 1.50 2.44 -7.95
CA ALA A 59 1.62 1.56 -9.12
C ALA A 59 0.32 0.77 -9.40
N GLN A 60 -0.36 0.27 -8.36
CA GLN A 60 -1.66 -0.39 -8.51
C GLN A 60 -2.73 0.55 -9.06
N VAL A 61 -2.74 1.80 -8.60
CA VAL A 61 -3.68 2.82 -9.10
C VAL A 61 -3.37 3.20 -10.54
N GLU A 62 -2.08 3.33 -10.91
CA GLU A 62 -1.68 3.53 -12.31
C GLU A 62 -2.20 2.42 -13.22
N LEU A 63 -2.04 1.15 -12.82
CA LEU A 63 -2.56 0.00 -13.57
C LEU A 63 -4.09 0.05 -13.69
N CYS A 64 -4.80 0.46 -12.64
CA CYS A 64 -6.26 0.61 -12.69
C CYS A 64 -6.67 1.72 -13.66
N VAL A 65 -5.99 2.87 -13.64
CA VAL A 65 -6.23 3.97 -14.58
C VAL A 65 -5.93 3.56 -16.01
N PHE A 66 -4.82 2.84 -16.22
CA PHE A 66 -4.47 2.26 -17.52
C PHE A 66 -5.58 1.36 -18.06
N TYR A 67 -6.09 0.45 -17.23
CA TYR A 67 -7.17 -0.44 -17.63
C TYR A 67 -8.47 0.31 -17.96
N LEU A 68 -8.86 1.30 -17.16
CA LEU A 68 -10.02 2.15 -17.46
C LEU A 68 -9.82 2.90 -18.78
N ARG A 69 -8.61 3.42 -19.04
CA ARG A 69 -8.26 4.08 -20.30
C ARG A 69 -8.34 3.13 -21.48
N GLN A 70 -7.85 1.90 -21.35
CA GLN A 70 -7.93 0.87 -22.40
C GLN A 70 -9.39 0.60 -22.79
N ARG A 71 -10.31 0.64 -21.81
CA ARG A 71 -11.76 0.54 -22.03
C ARG A 71 -12.42 1.84 -22.48
N ARG A 72 -11.64 2.88 -22.79
CA ARG A 72 -12.09 4.24 -23.16
C ARG A 72 -13.01 4.88 -22.12
N ILE A 73 -12.86 4.49 -20.86
CA ILE A 73 -13.61 5.03 -19.74
C ILE A 73 -12.87 6.26 -19.23
N LEU A 74 -13.42 7.43 -19.51
CA LEU A 74 -12.83 8.71 -19.12
C LEU A 74 -13.79 9.52 -18.31
N ARG A 75 -13.48 9.63 -17.01
CA ARG A 75 -14.22 10.43 -16.04
C ARG A 75 -15.75 10.40 -16.23
N PRO A 76 -16.39 9.21 -16.33
CA PRO A 76 -17.83 9.16 -16.24
C PRO A 76 -18.25 9.69 -14.86
N GLU A 77 -19.15 10.67 -14.85
CA GLU A 77 -19.83 11.09 -13.61
C GLU A 77 -20.84 10.03 -13.14
N THR A 78 -21.12 9.05 -14.00
CA THR A 78 -22.09 7.98 -13.81
C THR A 78 -21.45 6.69 -13.30
N TRP A 79 -22.30 5.81 -12.78
CA TRP A 79 -21.91 4.46 -12.39
C TRP A 79 -21.52 3.65 -13.63
N LEU A 80 -20.32 3.10 -13.62
CA LEU A 80 -19.82 2.18 -14.63
C LEU A 80 -20.40 0.81 -14.38
N ARG A 81 -21.17 0.31 -15.34
CA ARG A 81 -21.74 -1.03 -15.29
C ARG A 81 -20.81 -2.02 -15.98
N PHE A 82 -20.28 -2.96 -15.21
CA PHE A 82 -19.50 -4.07 -15.69
C PHE A 82 -20.33 -5.34 -15.53
N ALA A 83 -20.85 -5.83 -16.64
CA ALA A 83 -21.44 -7.16 -16.69
C ALA A 83 -20.31 -8.19 -16.80
N PRO A 84 -20.44 -9.36 -16.16
CA PRO A 84 -19.52 -10.46 -16.35
C PRO A 84 -19.60 -10.85 -17.83
N GLY A 85 -18.46 -10.77 -18.53
CA GLY A 85 -18.37 -10.89 -19.98
C GLY A 85 -17.32 -11.91 -20.39
N GLU A 86 -17.72 -12.80 -21.30
CA GLU A 86 -17.04 -13.74 -22.21
C GLU A 86 -15.74 -14.47 -21.82
N SER A 87 -14.85 -13.97 -20.95
CA SER A 87 -13.59 -14.64 -20.57
C SER A 87 -13.21 -14.51 -19.09
N ALA A 88 -12.68 -15.59 -18.51
CA ALA A 88 -12.25 -15.64 -17.11
C ALA A 88 -11.11 -14.67 -16.77
N ASP A 89 -10.23 -14.37 -17.74
CA ASP A 89 -9.14 -13.41 -17.54
C ASP A 89 -9.64 -11.98 -17.39
N GLU A 90 -10.70 -11.63 -18.11
CA GLU A 90 -11.31 -10.29 -18.05
C GLU A 90 -12.01 -10.06 -16.70
N GLU A 91 -12.69 -11.08 -16.18
CA GLU A 91 -13.31 -11.07 -14.86
C GLU A 91 -12.26 -10.90 -13.75
N LYS A 92 -11.15 -11.64 -13.82
CA LYS A 92 -10.04 -11.51 -12.86
C LYS A 92 -9.43 -10.11 -12.86
N ASN A 93 -9.25 -9.51 -14.03
CA ASN A 93 -8.71 -8.15 -14.14
C ASN A 93 -9.69 -7.10 -13.57
N LEU A 94 -10.99 -7.31 -13.77
CA LEU A 94 -12.03 -6.46 -13.21
C LEU A 94 -12.07 -6.55 -11.68
N ASP A 95 -12.05 -7.77 -11.12
CA ASP A 95 -12.02 -8.00 -9.67
C ASP A 95 -10.77 -7.38 -9.04
N MET A 96 -9.61 -7.51 -9.71
CA MET A 96 -8.37 -6.86 -9.29
C MET A 96 -8.53 -5.33 -9.24
N LEU A 97 -9.10 -4.72 -10.29
CA LEU A 97 -9.32 -3.29 -10.37
C LEU A 97 -10.28 -2.79 -9.27
N ILE A 98 -11.42 -3.47 -9.10
CA ILE A 98 -12.40 -3.15 -8.06
C ILE A 98 -11.72 -3.27 -6.69
N GLY A 99 -10.99 -4.37 -6.46
CA GLY A 99 -10.26 -4.62 -5.22
C GLY A 99 -9.29 -3.50 -4.86
N HIS A 100 -8.44 -3.07 -5.81
CA HIS A 100 -7.47 -2.01 -5.54
C HIS A 100 -8.12 -0.65 -5.34
N LEU A 101 -9.08 -0.26 -6.18
CA LEU A 101 -9.72 1.05 -6.05
C LEU A 101 -10.58 1.14 -4.78
N VAL A 102 -11.36 0.11 -4.46
CA VAL A 102 -12.23 0.10 -3.26
C VAL A 102 -11.39 0.04 -1.98
N LYS A 103 -10.36 -0.81 -1.93
CA LYS A 103 -9.49 -0.95 -0.73
C LYS A 103 -8.85 0.38 -0.32
N HIS A 104 -8.56 1.24 -1.28
CA HIS A 104 -7.93 2.54 -1.04
C HIS A 104 -8.93 3.71 -0.98
N ASN A 105 -10.24 3.43 -0.89
CA ASN A 105 -11.31 4.44 -0.91
C ASN A 105 -11.28 5.33 -2.16
N LEU A 106 -10.81 4.79 -3.29
CA LEU A 106 -10.73 5.48 -4.58
C LEU A 106 -11.92 5.16 -5.48
N ALA A 107 -12.82 4.27 -5.06
CA ALA A 107 -14.07 4.00 -5.75
C ALA A 107 -15.13 3.45 -4.81
N ALA A 108 -16.39 3.69 -5.14
CA ALA A 108 -17.54 2.99 -4.57
C ALA A 108 -17.94 1.83 -5.49
N VAL A 109 -18.32 0.69 -4.91
CA VAL A 109 -18.83 -0.47 -5.65
C VAL A 109 -20.22 -0.86 -5.16
N ARG A 110 -21.07 -1.30 -6.09
CA ARG A 110 -22.33 -1.99 -5.81
C ARG A 110 -22.35 -3.26 -6.65
N THR A 111 -22.83 -4.35 -6.07
CA THR A 111 -23.04 -5.62 -6.77
C THR A 111 -24.51 -5.87 -6.95
N GLU A 112 -24.88 -6.34 -8.12
CA GLU A 112 -26.24 -6.75 -8.47
C GLU A 112 -26.20 -8.22 -8.89
N ALA A 113 -26.91 -9.08 -8.17
CA ALA A 113 -26.99 -10.50 -8.51
C ALA A 113 -27.96 -10.70 -9.67
N VAL A 114 -27.50 -11.33 -10.75
CA VAL A 114 -28.29 -11.58 -11.98
C VAL A 114 -28.54 -13.09 -12.18
N GLY A 115 -27.93 -13.95 -11.36
CA GLY A 115 -28.11 -15.41 -11.33
C GLY A 115 -27.49 -16.03 -10.09
N GLU A 116 -27.46 -17.37 -10.00
CA GLU A 116 -26.95 -18.08 -8.79
C GLU A 116 -25.46 -17.80 -8.50
N GLN A 117 -24.65 -17.47 -9.52
CA GLN A 117 -23.21 -17.18 -9.37
C GLN A 117 -22.75 -16.03 -10.28
N THR A 118 -23.66 -15.14 -10.67
CA THR A 118 -23.36 -14.10 -11.66
C THR A 118 -23.69 -12.73 -11.07
N TYR A 119 -22.68 -11.87 -10.98
CA TYR A 119 -22.79 -10.53 -10.41
C TYR A 119 -22.46 -9.48 -11.45
N VAL A 120 -23.30 -8.46 -11.55
CA VAL A 120 -22.97 -7.22 -12.26
C VAL A 120 -22.35 -6.26 -11.26
N TYR A 121 -21.18 -5.74 -11.58
CA TYR A 121 -20.48 -4.74 -10.78
C TYR A 121 -20.81 -3.35 -11.29
N HIS A 122 -21.29 -2.50 -10.39
CA HIS A 122 -21.43 -1.07 -10.63
C HIS A 122 -20.32 -0.36 -9.88
N LEU A 123 -19.41 0.29 -10.59
CA LEU A 123 -18.27 1.00 -10.02
C LEU A 123 -18.43 2.50 -10.23
N ARG A 124 -18.17 3.29 -9.20
CA ARG A 124 -18.06 4.75 -9.30
C ARG A 124 -16.69 5.17 -8.80
N PRO A 125 -15.71 5.39 -9.69
CA PRO A 125 -14.40 5.91 -9.31
C PRO A 125 -14.51 7.32 -8.74
N ASP A 126 -13.78 7.59 -7.67
CA ASP A 126 -13.56 8.95 -7.16
C ASP A 126 -12.41 9.57 -7.93
N TRP A 127 -12.73 10.20 -9.06
CA TRP A 127 -11.74 10.81 -9.94
C TRP A 127 -10.96 11.94 -9.28
N ALA A 128 -11.54 12.64 -8.29
CA ALA A 128 -10.84 13.69 -7.56
C ALA A 128 -9.78 13.06 -6.63
N ALA A 129 -10.13 12.00 -5.90
CA ALA A 129 -9.20 11.26 -5.06
C ALA A 129 -8.10 10.57 -5.88
N ILE A 130 -8.44 9.94 -7.01
CA ILE A 130 -7.49 9.29 -7.91
C ILE A 130 -6.51 10.31 -8.47
N VAL A 131 -7.01 11.42 -9.03
CA VAL A 131 -6.13 12.48 -9.55
C VAL A 131 -5.30 13.09 -8.44
N GLY A 132 -5.88 13.36 -7.26
CA GLY A 132 -5.16 13.88 -6.11
C GLY A 132 -3.99 12.98 -5.68
N LEU A 133 -4.25 11.68 -5.56
CA LEU A 133 -3.24 10.68 -5.21
C LEU A 133 -2.11 10.67 -6.23
N LEU A 134 -2.41 10.46 -7.52
CA LEU A 134 -1.39 10.39 -8.55
C LEU A 134 -0.62 11.73 -8.68
N SER A 135 -1.31 12.85 -8.48
CA SER A 135 -0.70 14.18 -8.51
C SER A 135 0.35 14.40 -7.42
N ALA A 136 0.17 13.78 -6.24
CA ALA A 136 1.15 13.84 -5.17
C ALA A 136 2.44 13.07 -5.49
N TRP A 137 2.38 12.16 -6.47
CA TRP A 137 3.48 11.27 -6.84
C TRP A 137 4.03 11.52 -8.25
N LYS A 138 3.70 12.67 -8.88
CA LYS A 138 4.08 13.00 -10.27
C LYS A 138 5.55 12.72 -10.63
N GLY A 139 6.48 12.94 -9.69
CA GLY A 139 7.91 12.70 -9.92
C GLY A 139 8.30 11.23 -10.12
N TYR A 140 7.40 10.30 -9.82
CA TYR A 140 7.62 8.85 -9.90
C TYR A 140 6.70 8.17 -10.92
N LEU A 141 5.80 8.91 -11.56
CA LEU A 141 4.86 8.35 -12.52
C LEU A 141 5.49 8.19 -13.90
N ASP A 142 4.97 7.24 -14.65
CA ASP A 142 5.33 7.10 -16.06
C ASP A 142 4.89 8.34 -16.88
N PRO A 143 5.67 8.79 -17.88
CA PRO A 143 5.29 9.91 -18.74
C PRO A 143 3.92 9.77 -19.38
N LEU A 144 3.51 8.54 -19.70
CA LEU A 144 2.18 8.26 -20.24
C LEU A 144 1.09 8.57 -19.20
N THR A 145 1.25 8.09 -17.97
CA THR A 145 0.33 8.41 -16.85
C THR A 145 0.26 9.92 -16.61
N LEU A 146 1.39 10.63 -16.69
CA LEU A 146 1.42 12.09 -16.53
C LEU A 146 0.59 12.81 -17.59
N SER A 147 0.75 12.43 -18.87
CA SER A 147 -0.07 13.00 -19.95
C SER A 147 -1.57 12.75 -19.74
N TRP A 148 -1.94 11.57 -19.23
CA TRP A 148 -3.33 11.25 -18.92
C TRP A 148 -3.85 12.04 -17.73
N LEU A 149 -3.02 12.29 -16.72
CA LEU A 149 -3.39 13.14 -15.60
C LEU A 149 -3.64 14.58 -16.03
N GLU A 150 -2.87 15.07 -16.99
CA GLU A 150 -3.09 16.39 -17.58
C GLU A 150 -4.42 16.45 -18.35
N GLU A 151 -4.70 15.44 -19.18
CA GLU A 151 -5.99 15.32 -19.90
C GLU A 151 -7.19 15.17 -18.94
N MET A 152 -7.03 14.40 -17.86
CA MET A 152 -8.06 14.27 -16.83
C MET A 152 -8.33 15.61 -16.13
N ARG A 153 -7.30 16.43 -15.90
CA ARG A 153 -7.41 17.77 -15.29
C ARG A 153 -7.94 18.83 -16.26
N SER A 154 -7.61 18.77 -17.54
CA SER A 154 -8.12 19.75 -18.52
C SER A 154 -9.62 19.63 -18.71
N ASN A 155 -10.17 18.42 -18.60
CA ASN A 155 -11.61 18.17 -18.62
C ASN A 155 -12.36 18.74 -17.39
N GLU A 156 -11.68 19.16 -16.32
CA GLU A 156 -12.25 19.92 -15.20
C GLU A 156 -12.48 21.41 -15.55
N ASN A 157 -11.75 21.94 -16.54
CA ASN A 157 -11.77 23.35 -16.93
C ASN A 157 -12.56 23.65 -18.21
N GLY A 158 -13.20 22.64 -18.81
CA GLY A 158 -14.12 22.86 -19.94
C GLY A 158 -13.46 23.22 -21.28
N GLU A 159 -12.16 22.98 -21.48
CA GLU A 159 -11.54 23.14 -22.79
C GLU A 159 -11.45 21.79 -23.51
N ILE A 160 -12.46 21.54 -24.36
CA ILE A 160 -12.43 20.50 -25.38
C ILE A 160 -11.52 21.00 -26.51
N HIS A 161 -10.30 20.47 -26.60
CA HIS A 161 -9.50 20.59 -27.81
C HIS A 161 -9.82 19.40 -28.73
N TYR A 162 -10.41 19.73 -29.89
CA TYR A 162 -10.66 18.84 -31.01
C TYR A 162 -9.37 18.41 -31.73
#